data_AF-A0A2G9TFY0-F1
#
_entry.id   AF-A0A2G9TFY0-F1
#
_cell.length_a   1.000
_cell.length_b   1.000
_cell.length_c   1.000
_cell.angle_alpha   90.00
_cell.angle_beta   90.00
_cell.angle_gamma   90.00
#
_symmetry.space_group_name_H-M   'P 1'
#
loop_
_entity.id
_entity.type
_entity.pdbx_description
1 polymer ?
#
loop_
_entity_poly.entity_id
_entity_poly.type
_entity_poly.pdbx_seq_one_letter_code
_entity_poly.pdbx_strand_id
1 'polypeptide(L)' 'MVALPDFSAGAMENWGLITYRENSLLYDERFYAPLNKERVAIVVAHELAHQ' A
#
# COMPACT_ATOMS: atom_id res chain seq x y z
N MET A 1 -2.41 7.40 6.41
CA MET A 1 -1.68 6.36 5.67
C MET A 1 -0.21 6.72 5.63
N VAL A 2 0.71 5.77 5.80
CA VAL A 2 2.17 6.03 5.77
C VAL A 2 2.92 4.85 5.14
N ALA A 3 3.91 5.12 4.30
CA ALA A 3 4.81 4.11 3.73
C ALA A 3 6.04 3.91 4.64
N LEU A 4 6.40 2.65 4.89
CA LEU A 4 7.56 2.26 5.69
C LEU A 4 8.57 1.49 4.83
N PRO A 5 9.87 1.85 4.87
CA PRO A 5 10.93 1.23 4.06
C PRO A 5 11.24 -0.21 4.48
N ASP A 6 11.08 -0.53 5.77
CA ASP A 6 11.21 -1.88 6.28
C ASP A 6 9.96 -2.24 7.09
N PHE A 7 9.12 -3.09 6.51
CA PHE A 7 7.88 -3.55 7.10
C PHE A 7 7.70 -5.03 6.78
N SER A 8 7.55 -5.88 7.79
CA SER A 8 7.53 -7.34 7.57
C SER A 8 6.26 -7.80 6.84
N ALA A 9 5.12 -7.17 7.15
CA ALA A 9 3.86 -7.35 6.45
C ALA A 9 3.78 -6.46 5.18
N GLY A 10 2.77 -6.69 4.34
CA GLY A 10 2.52 -5.84 3.15
C GLY A 10 1.81 -4.52 3.50
N ALA A 11 0.84 -4.58 4.40
CA ALA A 11 0.12 -3.47 4.99
C ALA A 11 -0.49 -3.87 6.35
N MET A 12 -0.98 -2.90 7.12
CA MET A 12 -1.69 -3.14 8.38
C MET A 12 -2.71 -2.03 8.68
N GLU A 13 -3.93 -2.44 8.98
CA GLU A 13 -5.15 -1.61 9.06
C GLU A 13 -5.34 -0.85 10.38
N ASN A 14 -4.28 -0.30 10.97
CA ASN A 14 -4.41 0.46 12.21
C ASN A 14 -5.37 1.65 12.04
N TRP A 15 -6.40 1.71 12.89
CA TRP A 15 -7.47 2.72 12.79
C TRP A 15 -6.89 4.13 12.94
N GLY A 16 -7.12 5.00 11.95
CA GLY A 16 -6.58 6.35 11.91
C GLY A 16 -5.13 6.46 11.39
N LEU A 17 -4.40 5.35 11.26
CA LEU A 17 -3.04 5.35 10.68
C LEU A 17 -2.69 4.01 10.00
N ILE A 18 -3.25 3.79 8.81
CA ILE A 18 -2.91 2.60 8.02
C ILE A 18 -1.44 2.67 7.57
N THR A 19 -0.69 1.61 7.81
CA THR A 19 0.74 1.48 7.46
C THR A 19 0.92 0.54 6.28
N TYR A 20 1.76 0.90 5.31
CA TYR A 20 2.06 0.08 4.13
C TYR A 20 3.56 -0.10 3.98
N ARG A 21 4.00 -1.23 3.44
CA ARG A 21 5.36 -1.33 2.88
C ARG A 21 5.45 -0.39 1.67
N GLU A 22 6.59 0.26 1.45
CA GLU A 22 6.78 1.22 0.34
C GLU A 22 6.27 0.74 -1.02
N ASN A 23 6.60 -0.51 -1.39
CA ASN A 23 6.19 -1.12 -2.65
C ASN A 23 4.68 -1.43 -2.76
N SER A 24 3.93 -1.25 -1.67
CA SER A 24 2.49 -1.49 -1.57
C SER A 24 1.68 -0.20 -1.48
N LEU A 25 2.35 0.98 -1.48
CA LEU A 25 1.71 2.29 -1.48
C LEU A 25 2.29 3.26 -2.53
N LEU A 26 3.60 3.23 -2.76
CA LEU A 26 4.26 4.11 -3.71
C LEU A 26 4.20 3.52 -5.13
N TYR A 27 3.82 4.34 -6.09
CA TYR A 27 3.79 3.99 -7.51
C TYR A 27 4.40 5.12 -8.35
N ASP A 28 5.27 4.76 -9.28
CA ASP A 28 5.86 5.64 -10.28
C ASP A 28 5.71 5.00 -11.68
N GLU A 29 5.02 5.70 -12.57
CA GLU A 29 4.72 5.26 -13.93
C GLU A 29 5.97 5.07 -14.82
N ARG A 30 7.10 5.68 -14.45
CA ARG A 30 8.37 5.58 -15.19
C ARG A 30 9.12 4.28 -14.88
N PHE A 31 8.91 3.73 -13.69
CA PHE A 31 9.65 2.58 -13.18
C PHE A 31 8.79 1.32 -13.03
N TYR A 32 7.46 1.47 -12.91
CA TYR A 32 6.56 0.37 -12.59
C TYR A 32 5.46 0.16 -13.63
N ALA A 33 5.22 -1.11 -13.94
CA ALA A 33 4.16 -1.51 -14.88
C ALA A 33 2.76 -1.11 -14.36
N PRO A 34 1.77 -0.91 -15.24
CA PRO A 34 0.39 -0.59 -14.85
C PRO A 34 -0.24 -1.60 -13.88
N LEU A 35 0.16 -2.88 -13.97
CA LEU A 35 -0.26 -3.93 -13.03
C LEU A 35 0.12 -3.61 -11.57
N ASN A 36 1.23 -2.92 -11.35
CA ASN A 36 1.66 -2.53 -10.01
C ASN A 36 0.73 -1.45 -9.45
N LYS A 37 0.21 -0.55 -10.29
CA LYS A 37 -0.77 0.46 -9.90
C LYS A 37 -2.08 -0.18 -9.45
N GLU A 38 -2.56 -1.18 -10.19
CA GLU A 38 -3.73 -1.97 -9.81
C GLU A 38 -3.52 -2.65 -8.45
N ARG A 39 -2.36 -3.28 -8.26
CA ARG A 39 -2.01 -3.95 -7.00
C ARG A 39 -2.01 -2.99 -5.82
N VAL A 40 -1.43 -1.80 -5.95
CA VAL A 40 -1.47 -0.76 -4.91
C VAL A 40 -2.91 -0.35 -4.60
N ALA A 41 -3.75 -0.14 -5.63
CA ALA A 41 -5.14 0.22 -5.45
C ALA A 41 -5.94 -0.85 -4.69
N ILE A 42 -5.72 -2.14 -5.00
CA ILE A 42 -6.36 -3.27 -4.31
C ILE A 42 -5.95 -3.30 -2.83
N VAL A 43 -4.67 -3.13 -2.53
CA VAL A 43 -4.18 -3.16 -1.14
C VAL A 43 -4.73 -1.96 -0.35
N VAL A 44 -4.77 -0.76 -0.94
CA VAL A 44 -5.40 0.39 -0.28
C VAL A 44 -6.89 0.14 0.00
N ALA A 45 -7.63 -0.42 -0.97
CA ALA A 45 -9.03 -0.75 -0.78
C ALA A 45 -9.25 -1.84 0.28
N HIS A 46 -8.38 -2.85 0.35
CA HIS A 46 -8.44 -3.93 1.35
C HIS A 46 -8.33 -3.37 2.78
N GLU A 47 -7.32 -2.54 3.05
CA GLU A 47 -7.10 -1.97 4.38
C GLU A 47 -8.20 -0.96 4.77
N LEU A 48 -8.78 -0.27 3.78
CA LEU A 48 -9.89 0.66 4.03
C LEU A 48 -11.19 -0.08 4.36
N ALA A 49 -11.39 -1.29 3.79
CA ALA A 49 -12.57 -2.12 4.04
C ALA A 49 -12.57 -2.78 5.41
N HIS A 50 -11.42 -2.86 6.09
CA HIS A 50 -11.34 -3.30 7.48
C HIS A 50 -11.83 -2.26 8.49
N GLN A 51 -12.10 -1.03 8.04
CA GLN A 51 -12.69 0.04 8.85
C GLN A 51 -14.22 -0.03 8.80
#